data_AF-A0A3D0KLQ6-F1
#
_entry.id   AF-A0A3D0KLQ6-F1
#
_cell.length_a   1.000
_cell.length_b   1.000
_cell.length_c   1.000
_cell.angle_alpha   90.00
_cell.angle_beta   90.00
_cell.angle_gamma   90.00
#
_symmetry.space_group_name_H-M   'P 1'
#
loop_
_entity.id
_entity.type
_entity.pdbx_description
1 polymer ?
#
loop_
_entity_poly.entity_id
_entity_poly.type
_entity_poly.pdbx_seq_one_letter_code
_entity_poly.pdbx_strand_id
1 'polypeptide(L)'
;MIMNAYDFDNTVFYGDSTARFYIFSVKRHPRILLKAPSLLSAFIKFYVFKKGTKTDFKQTMYRFLTCIKCVDDEIKLFWDKNISRVKPFYLKQKAEDDVIISASPYFLLSPVCERLGLKNLIASKVDKRTGIYDGINCHGKEKVRRLYEELGDVEICEFYSDSYSDTPMAEIADQAFMVKNDEITPWKFANN
;
A
#
# COMPACT_ATOMS: atom_id res chain seq x y z
N MET A 1 -15.26 19.16 0.56
CA MET A 1 -15.79 17.90 1.13
C MET A 1 -14.83 17.49 2.22
N ILE A 2 -15.34 17.01 3.35
CA ILE A 2 -14.52 16.61 4.50
C ILE A 2 -14.46 15.08 4.50
N MET A 3 -13.27 14.50 4.51
CA MET A 3 -13.05 13.05 4.45
C MET A 3 -11.99 12.60 5.45
N ASN A 4 -12.01 11.32 5.84
CA ASN A 4 -10.90 10.71 6.56
C ASN A 4 -9.99 9.99 5.57
N ALA A 5 -8.68 9.99 5.84
CA ALA A 5 -7.69 9.31 5.02
C ALA A 5 -6.91 8.29 5.84
N TYR A 6 -6.62 7.14 5.22
CA TYR A 6 -5.92 6.04 5.88
C TYR A 6 -4.83 5.51 4.97
N ASP A 7 -3.63 5.31 5.52
CA ASP A 7 -2.73 4.32 4.93
C ASP A 7 -3.32 2.91 5.09
N PHE A 8 -2.89 1.97 4.25
CA PHE A 8 -3.43 0.62 4.25
C PHE A 8 -2.59 -0.36 5.06
N ASP A 9 -1.30 -0.50 4.70
CA ASP A 9 -0.44 -1.56 5.22
C ASP A 9 -0.03 -1.22 6.66
N ASN A 10 -0.10 -2.20 7.57
CA ASN A 10 0.08 -2.00 9.01
C ASN A 10 -0.81 -0.93 9.68
N THR A 11 -1.67 -0.24 8.94
CA THR A 11 -2.62 0.76 9.41
C THR A 11 -4.01 0.12 9.44
N VAL A 12 -4.74 0.12 8.31
CA VAL A 12 -6.04 -0.56 8.15
C VAL A 12 -5.89 -2.08 8.16
N PHE A 13 -4.74 -2.62 7.74
CA PHE A 13 -4.51 -4.04 7.58
C PHE A 13 -3.34 -4.54 8.45
N TYR A 14 -3.48 -5.72 9.08
CA TYR A 14 -2.35 -6.32 9.80
C TYR A 14 -1.28 -6.85 8.84
N GLY A 15 -0.13 -6.16 8.79
CA GLY A 15 1.04 -6.53 7.98
C GLY A 15 1.07 -5.81 6.63
N ASP A 16 2.16 -6.04 5.88
CA ASP A 16 2.33 -5.55 4.51
C ASP A 16 1.61 -6.48 3.51
N SER A 17 0.61 -5.95 2.81
CA SER A 17 -0.22 -6.68 1.84
C SER A 17 0.61 -7.22 0.67
N THR A 18 1.57 -6.46 0.17
CA THR A 18 2.41 -6.85 -0.97
C THR A 18 3.33 -8.01 -0.63
N ALA A 19 4.04 -7.95 0.50
CA ALA A 19 4.90 -9.02 0.98
C ALA A 19 4.11 -10.30 1.25
N ARG A 20 2.90 -10.17 1.81
CA ARG A 20 2.02 -11.31 2.06
C ARG A 20 1.48 -11.91 0.76
N PHE A 21 1.14 -11.09 -0.22
CA PHE A 21 0.74 -11.55 -1.54
C PHE A 21 1.89 -12.24 -2.28
N TYR A 22 3.11 -11.73 -2.16
CA TYR A 22 4.31 -12.38 -2.67
C TYR A 22 4.51 -13.79 -2.06
N ILE A 23 4.49 -13.91 -0.72
CA ILE A 23 4.63 -15.20 -0.03
C ILE A 23 3.50 -16.16 -0.41
N PHE A 24 2.27 -15.66 -0.50
CA PHE A 24 1.11 -16.43 -0.95
C PHE A 24 1.33 -16.98 -2.37
N SER A 25 1.79 -16.12 -3.28
CA SER A 25 2.07 -16.46 -4.68
C SER A 25 3.20 -17.49 -4.79
N VAL A 26 4.31 -17.33 -4.07
CA VAL A 26 5.43 -18.28 -4.05
C VAL A 26 4.99 -19.68 -3.65
N LYS A 27 4.12 -19.79 -2.64
CA LYS A 27 3.59 -21.09 -2.18
C LYS A 27 2.73 -21.80 -3.22
N ARG A 28 2.01 -21.05 -4.06
CA ARG A 28 1.10 -21.59 -5.08
C ARG A 28 1.77 -21.78 -6.44
N HIS A 29 2.77 -20.97 -6.74
CA HIS A 29 3.52 -20.96 -7.99
C HIS A 29 5.03 -21.07 -7.71
N PRO A 30 5.56 -22.27 -7.39
CA PRO A 30 6.97 -22.46 -7.06
C PRO A 30 7.95 -21.97 -8.14
N ARG A 31 7.49 -21.86 -9.40
CA ARG A 31 8.26 -21.26 -10.52
C ARG A 31 8.71 -19.83 -10.25
N ILE A 32 8.06 -19.10 -9.35
CA ILE A 32 8.50 -17.77 -8.90
C ILE A 32 9.93 -17.82 -8.33
N LEU A 33 10.33 -18.95 -7.71
CA LEU A 33 11.68 -19.11 -7.15
C LEU A 33 12.78 -19.00 -8.21
N LEU A 34 12.47 -19.23 -9.49
CA LEU A 34 13.41 -18.99 -10.60
C LEU A 34 13.79 -17.51 -10.76
N LYS A 35 12.98 -16.59 -10.20
CA LYS A 35 13.28 -15.14 -10.17
C LYS A 35 14.11 -14.73 -8.94
N ALA A 36 14.28 -15.61 -7.96
CA ALA A 36 15.02 -15.29 -6.72
C ALA A 36 16.46 -14.81 -6.96
N PRO A 37 17.25 -15.35 -7.93
CA PRO A 37 18.58 -14.81 -8.23
C PRO A 37 18.55 -13.35 -8.68
N SER A 38 17.53 -12.96 -9.46
CA SER A 38 17.37 -11.57 -9.92
C SER A 38 16.98 -10.61 -8.79
N LEU A 39 16.12 -11.08 -7.87
CA LEU A 39 15.74 -10.32 -6.68
C LEU A 39 16.93 -10.16 -5.72
N LEU A 40 17.72 -11.22 -5.53
CA LEU A 40 18.93 -11.18 -4.71
C LEU A 40 19.99 -10.24 -5.30
N SER A 41 20.17 -10.26 -6.62
CA SER A 41 21.07 -9.31 -7.31
C SER A 41 20.62 -7.86 -7.11
N ALA A 42 19.33 -7.57 -7.22
CA ALA A 42 18.78 -6.23 -6.98
C ALA A 42 18.94 -5.82 -5.50
N PHE A 43 18.69 -6.73 -4.56
CA PHE A 43 18.91 -6.50 -3.14
C PHE A 43 20.38 -6.13 -2.86
N ILE A 44 21.33 -6.90 -3.38
CA ILE A 44 22.77 -6.64 -3.22
C ILE A 44 23.14 -5.29 -3.84
N LYS A 45 22.69 -4.98 -5.06
CA LYS A 45 22.96 -3.69 -5.72
C LYS A 45 22.46 -2.50 -4.89
N PHE A 46 21.23 -2.59 -4.37
CA PHE A 46 20.59 -1.49 -3.68
C PHE A 46 21.08 -1.33 -2.23
N TYR A 47 21.08 -2.40 -1.44
CA TYR A 47 21.40 -2.31 -0.01
C TYR A 47 22.89 -2.40 0.30
N VAL A 48 23.68 -3.15 -0.50
CA VAL A 48 25.12 -3.32 -0.26
C VAL A 48 25.92 -2.27 -1.03
N PHE A 49 25.64 -2.10 -2.32
CA PHE A 49 26.39 -1.17 -3.17
C PHE A 49 25.80 0.24 -3.24
N LYS A 50 24.64 0.50 -2.62
CA LYS A 50 23.90 1.78 -2.67
C LYS A 50 23.69 2.31 -4.10
N LYS A 51 23.53 1.40 -5.07
CA LYS A 51 23.28 1.71 -6.49
C LYS A 51 21.84 1.38 -6.87
N GLY A 52 21.17 2.31 -7.56
CA GLY A 52 19.78 2.20 -8.01
C GLY A 52 18.79 2.90 -7.09
N THR A 53 17.51 2.85 -7.46
CA THR A 53 16.41 3.51 -6.73
C THR A 53 15.54 2.49 -5.98
N LYS A 54 14.78 2.95 -4.97
CA LYS A 54 13.76 2.14 -4.28
C LYS A 54 12.73 1.58 -5.29
N THR A 55 12.46 2.32 -6.37
CA THR A 55 11.58 1.91 -7.47
C THR A 55 12.17 0.72 -8.24
N ASP A 56 13.46 0.73 -8.56
CA ASP A 56 14.11 -0.37 -9.29
C ASP A 56 14.07 -1.70 -8.50
N PHE A 57 14.29 -1.62 -7.18
CA PHE A 57 14.16 -2.78 -6.30
C PHE A 57 12.72 -3.30 -6.27
N LYS A 58 11.73 -2.42 -6.08
CA LYS A 58 10.32 -2.82 -6.07
C LYS A 58 9.86 -3.39 -7.41
N GLN A 59 10.24 -2.79 -8.53
CA GLN A 59 9.96 -3.33 -9.87
C GLN A 59 10.55 -4.74 -10.03
N THR A 60 11.78 -4.96 -9.59
CA THR A 60 12.41 -6.29 -9.63
C THR A 60 11.63 -7.29 -8.78
N MET A 61 11.15 -6.87 -7.60
CA MET A 61 10.29 -7.70 -6.76
C MET A 61 9.01 -8.09 -7.50
N TYR A 62 8.27 -7.14 -8.08
CA TYR A 62 7.01 -7.41 -8.79
C TYR A 62 7.15 -8.26 -10.06
N ARG A 63 8.35 -8.50 -10.59
CA ARG A 63 8.55 -9.42 -11.74
C ARG A 63 8.06 -10.84 -11.47
N PHE A 64 7.83 -11.23 -10.22
CA PHE A 64 7.18 -12.51 -9.89
C PHE A 64 5.82 -12.67 -10.57
N LEU A 65 5.11 -11.57 -10.83
CA LEU A 65 3.80 -11.55 -11.48
C LEU A 65 3.85 -12.18 -12.88
N THR A 66 4.98 -12.07 -13.58
CA THR A 66 5.20 -12.70 -14.89
C THR A 66 5.16 -14.24 -14.85
N CYS A 67 5.26 -14.84 -13.66
CA CYS A 67 5.14 -16.28 -13.46
C CYS A 67 3.71 -16.74 -13.18
N ILE A 68 2.75 -15.82 -13.06
CA ILE A 68 1.35 -16.09 -12.72
C ILE A 68 0.50 -15.88 -13.97
N LYS A 69 -0.21 -16.93 -14.41
CA LYS A 69 -1.04 -16.86 -15.62
C LYS A 69 -2.27 -15.97 -15.45
N CYS A 70 -2.98 -16.10 -14.34
CA CYS A 70 -4.16 -15.29 -14.02
C CYS A 70 -3.97 -14.63 -12.65
N VAL A 71 -3.49 -13.39 -12.65
CA VAL A 71 -3.17 -12.65 -11.42
C VAL A 71 -4.45 -12.29 -10.65
N ASP A 72 -5.55 -12.00 -11.35
CA ASP A 72 -6.81 -11.62 -10.72
C ASP A 72 -7.42 -12.77 -9.88
N ASP A 73 -7.35 -14.01 -10.37
CA ASP A 73 -7.79 -15.18 -9.61
C ASP A 73 -6.98 -15.36 -8.32
N GLU A 74 -5.66 -15.17 -8.41
CA GLU A 74 -4.77 -15.26 -7.24
C GLU A 74 -5.03 -14.13 -6.23
N ILE A 75 -5.36 -12.93 -6.69
CA ILE A 75 -5.75 -11.81 -5.81
C ILE A 75 -7.08 -12.11 -5.12
N LYS A 76 -8.06 -12.65 -5.83
CA LYS A 76 -9.34 -13.06 -5.25
C LYS A 76 -9.13 -14.07 -4.12
N LEU A 77 -8.38 -15.14 -4.40
CA LEU A 77 -8.05 -16.18 -3.42
C LEU A 77 -7.23 -15.61 -2.25
N PHE A 78 -6.30 -14.69 -2.53
CA PHE A 78 -5.54 -14.01 -1.51
C PHE A 78 -6.46 -13.24 -0.56
N TRP A 79 -7.39 -12.43 -1.07
CA TRP A 79 -8.29 -11.67 -0.22
C TRP A 79 -9.34 -12.52 0.49
N ASP A 80 -9.83 -13.59 -0.13
CA ASP A 80 -10.71 -14.57 0.53
C ASP A 80 -10.07 -15.12 1.81
N LYS A 81 -8.75 -15.35 1.78
CA LYS A 81 -7.99 -15.83 2.93
C LYS A 81 -7.59 -14.75 3.94
N ASN A 82 -7.51 -13.49 3.51
CA ASN A 82 -6.83 -12.44 4.27
C ASN A 82 -7.71 -11.27 4.70
N ILE A 83 -8.93 -11.14 4.20
CA ILE A 83 -9.82 -10.00 4.52
C ILE A 83 -10.11 -9.89 6.03
N SER A 84 -10.10 -10.99 6.78
CA SER A 84 -10.26 -11.00 8.24
C SER A 84 -9.11 -10.32 8.99
N ARG A 85 -8.04 -9.91 8.31
CA ARG A 85 -6.92 -9.15 8.88
C ARG A 85 -7.07 -7.64 8.72
N VAL A 86 -8.18 -7.15 8.20
CA VAL A 86 -8.56 -5.74 8.36
C VAL A 86 -8.76 -5.50 9.86
N LYS A 87 -8.14 -4.46 10.39
CA LYS A 87 -8.10 -4.22 11.84
C LYS A 87 -9.49 -3.85 12.36
N PRO A 88 -9.88 -4.33 13.56
CA PRO A 88 -11.18 -4.02 14.13
C PRO A 88 -11.45 -2.53 14.34
N PHE A 89 -10.45 -1.71 14.64
CA PHE A 89 -10.66 -0.26 14.83
C PHE A 89 -11.23 0.37 13.56
N TYR A 90 -10.65 0.06 12.40
CA TYR A 90 -11.09 0.60 11.13
C TYR A 90 -12.53 0.16 10.84
N LEU A 91 -12.83 -1.13 10.99
CA LEU A 91 -14.18 -1.66 10.76
C LEU A 91 -15.27 -1.00 11.63
N LYS A 92 -14.92 -0.52 12.83
CA LYS A 92 -15.85 0.13 13.75
C LYS A 92 -16.19 1.58 13.37
N GLN A 93 -15.28 2.28 12.69
CA GLN A 93 -15.43 3.71 12.36
C GLN A 93 -15.50 4.00 10.85
N LYS A 94 -15.31 2.98 10.01
CA LYS A 94 -15.27 3.08 8.55
C LYS A 94 -16.46 3.86 7.99
N ALA A 95 -16.18 4.87 7.18
CA ALA A 95 -17.16 5.56 6.35
C ALA A 95 -17.04 5.14 4.87
N GLU A 96 -18.08 5.40 4.07
CA GLU A 96 -18.10 5.02 2.64
C GLU A 96 -17.20 5.91 1.78
N ASP A 97 -17.01 7.16 2.22
CA ASP A 97 -16.19 8.21 1.62
C ASP A 97 -14.76 8.25 2.14
N ASP A 98 -14.38 7.37 3.07
CA ASP A 98 -13.00 7.20 3.51
C ASP A 98 -12.05 6.99 2.32
N VAL A 99 -10.91 7.69 2.36
CA VAL A 99 -9.86 7.59 1.35
C VAL A 99 -8.78 6.62 1.82
N ILE A 100 -8.62 5.49 1.12
CA ILE A 100 -7.42 4.66 1.28
C ILE A 100 -6.33 5.22 0.38
N ILE A 101 -5.20 5.62 0.98
CA ILE A 101 -4.04 6.16 0.26
C ILE A 101 -2.75 5.40 0.58
N SER A 102 -2.26 4.59 -0.36
CA SER A 102 -1.25 3.57 -0.07
C SER A 102 -0.13 3.45 -1.11
N ALA A 103 1.06 3.08 -0.63
CA ALA A 103 2.19 2.74 -1.48
C ALA A 103 2.06 1.37 -2.17
N SER A 104 1.15 0.51 -1.70
CA SER A 104 0.90 -0.79 -2.31
C SER A 104 0.17 -0.68 -3.66
N PRO A 105 0.19 -1.72 -4.51
CA PRO A 105 -0.37 -1.63 -5.86
C PRO A 105 -1.89 -1.48 -5.87
N TYR A 106 -2.39 -0.60 -6.75
CA TYR A 106 -3.82 -0.40 -6.97
C TYR A 106 -4.52 -1.73 -7.32
N PHE A 107 -3.95 -2.52 -8.23
CA PHE A 107 -4.53 -3.80 -8.64
C PHE A 107 -4.69 -4.79 -7.46
N LEU A 108 -3.84 -4.69 -6.44
CA LEU A 108 -3.89 -5.56 -5.26
C LEU A 108 -4.93 -5.04 -4.27
N LEU A 109 -4.99 -3.73 -4.04
CA LEU A 109 -5.88 -3.16 -3.02
C LEU A 109 -7.32 -2.92 -3.49
N SER A 110 -7.54 -2.70 -4.79
CA SER A 110 -8.86 -2.41 -5.35
C SER A 110 -9.91 -3.47 -4.98
N PRO A 111 -9.65 -4.80 -5.10
CA PRO A 111 -10.63 -5.81 -4.73
C PRO A 111 -11.00 -5.85 -3.24
N VAL A 112 -10.08 -5.51 -2.33
CA VAL A 112 -10.41 -5.46 -0.89
C VAL A 112 -11.16 -4.17 -0.54
N CYS A 113 -10.82 -3.05 -1.17
CA CYS A 113 -11.55 -1.79 -0.98
C CYS A 113 -13.00 -1.91 -1.45
N GLU A 114 -13.24 -2.56 -2.61
CA GLU A 114 -14.58 -2.85 -3.12
C GLU A 114 -15.39 -3.72 -2.14
N ARG A 115 -14.80 -4.80 -1.62
CA ARG A 115 -15.44 -5.67 -0.61
C ARG A 115 -15.77 -4.95 0.70
N LEU A 116 -14.99 -3.92 1.04
CA LEU A 116 -15.22 -3.07 2.21
C LEU A 116 -16.23 -1.94 1.93
N GLY A 117 -16.73 -1.82 0.70
CA GLY A 117 -17.65 -0.76 0.28
C GLY A 117 -17.00 0.62 0.29
N LEU A 118 -15.72 0.71 -0.06
CA LEU A 118 -14.96 1.97 -0.13
C LEU A 118 -14.94 2.48 -1.56
N LYS A 119 -15.20 3.78 -1.73
CA LYS A 119 -15.23 4.44 -3.04
C LYS A 119 -13.87 4.99 -3.46
N ASN A 120 -13.05 5.39 -2.49
CA ASN A 120 -11.85 6.18 -2.74
C ASN A 120 -10.59 5.35 -2.46
N LEU A 121 -9.89 4.95 -3.51
CA LEU A 121 -8.58 4.28 -3.43
C LEU A 121 -7.56 5.01 -4.30
N ILE A 122 -6.55 5.58 -3.64
CA ILE A 122 -5.39 6.20 -4.26
C ILE A 122 -4.17 5.33 -3.98
N ALA A 123 -3.60 4.73 -5.01
CA ALA A 123 -2.54 3.73 -4.82
C ALA A 123 -1.47 3.75 -5.92
N SER A 124 -0.36 3.05 -5.69
CA SER A 124 0.69 2.91 -6.69
C SER A 124 0.16 2.21 -7.94
N LYS A 125 0.35 2.81 -9.11
CA LYS A 125 0.01 2.20 -10.40
C LYS A 125 1.13 1.24 -10.80
N VAL A 126 0.81 -0.05 -10.84
CA VAL A 126 1.74 -1.12 -11.23
C VAL A 126 1.01 -2.02 -12.22
N ASP A 127 1.63 -2.32 -13.34
CA ASP A 127 1.09 -3.27 -14.30
C ASP A 127 1.18 -4.68 -13.71
N LYS A 128 0.01 -5.28 -13.44
CA LYS A 128 -0.09 -6.62 -12.86
C LYS A 128 0.45 -7.74 -13.76
N ARG A 129 0.67 -7.49 -15.06
CA ARG A 129 1.24 -8.47 -16.01
C ARG A 129 2.76 -8.46 -16.01
N THR A 130 3.36 -7.28 -15.88
CA THR A 130 4.81 -7.08 -16.03
C THR A 130 5.52 -6.79 -14.71
N GLY A 131 4.81 -6.25 -13.72
CA GLY A 131 5.35 -5.73 -12.46
C GLY A 131 6.01 -4.36 -12.59
N ILE A 132 5.84 -3.68 -13.71
CA ILE A 132 6.43 -2.36 -13.96
C ILE A 132 5.55 -1.28 -13.34
N TYR A 133 6.17 -0.33 -12.66
CA TYR A 133 5.46 0.86 -12.17
C TYR A 133 5.08 1.78 -13.32
N ASP A 134 3.86 2.27 -13.30
CA ASP A 134 3.42 3.39 -14.11
C ASP A 134 3.51 4.67 -13.25
N GLY A 135 4.55 5.46 -13.50
CA GLY A 135 4.86 6.66 -12.74
C GLY A 135 5.51 6.41 -11.37
N ILE A 136 5.26 7.33 -10.44
CA ILE A 136 5.96 7.40 -9.14
C ILE A 136 5.19 6.60 -8.07
N ASN A 137 5.92 5.88 -7.21
CA ASN A 137 5.34 5.16 -6.07
C ASN A 137 4.63 6.12 -5.10
N CYS A 138 3.38 5.81 -4.73
CA CYS A 138 2.52 6.65 -3.87
C CYS A 138 3.01 6.66 -2.42
N HIS A 139 3.96 7.55 -2.09
CA HIS A 139 4.64 7.58 -0.79
C HIS A 139 5.11 9.00 -0.43
N GLY A 140 4.94 9.39 0.83
CA GLY A 140 5.28 10.74 1.31
C GLY A 140 4.56 11.82 0.51
N LYS A 141 5.28 12.84 0.02
CA LYS A 141 4.70 13.96 -0.73
C LYS A 141 3.89 13.55 -1.96
N GLU A 142 4.20 12.40 -2.55
CA GLU A 142 3.44 11.87 -3.69
C GLU A 142 2.01 11.45 -3.30
N LYS A 143 1.77 11.06 -2.04
CA LYS A 143 0.41 10.81 -1.54
C LYS A 143 -0.43 12.09 -1.63
N VAL A 144 0.10 13.19 -1.08
CA VAL A 144 -0.56 14.51 -1.12
C VAL A 144 -0.81 14.98 -2.56
N ARG A 145 0.19 14.86 -3.44
CA ARG A 145 0.03 15.24 -4.86
C ARG A 145 -1.11 14.48 -5.53
N ARG A 146 -1.19 13.15 -5.31
CA ARG A 146 -2.23 12.29 -5.90
C ARG A 146 -3.60 12.52 -5.27
N LEU A 147 -3.66 12.81 -3.97
CA LEU A 147 -4.90 13.19 -3.29
C LEU A 147 -5.56 14.37 -4.02
N TYR A 148 -4.82 15.47 -4.20
CA TYR A 148 -5.35 16.66 -4.86
C TYR A 148 -5.55 16.46 -6.37
N GLU A 149 -4.75 15.61 -7.03
CA GLU A 149 -4.94 15.24 -8.43
C GLU A 149 -6.25 14.47 -8.67
N GLU A 150 -6.60 13.54 -7.78
CA GLU A 150 -7.75 12.65 -7.97
C GLU A 150 -9.04 13.20 -7.33
N LEU A 151 -8.96 13.93 -6.22
CA LEU A 151 -10.13 14.38 -5.44
C LEU A 151 -10.30 15.92 -5.41
N GLY A 152 -9.38 16.68 -6.00
CA GLY A 152 -9.38 18.15 -5.92
C GLY A 152 -9.08 18.64 -4.51
N ASP A 153 -9.51 19.85 -4.18
CA ASP A 153 -9.24 20.53 -2.90
C ASP A 153 -10.11 19.97 -1.75
N VAL A 154 -9.86 18.71 -1.41
CA VAL A 154 -10.55 17.98 -0.32
C VAL A 154 -9.89 18.29 1.02
N GLU A 155 -10.72 18.46 2.05
CA GLU A 155 -10.25 18.64 3.43
C GLU A 155 -10.17 17.27 4.11
N ILE A 156 -9.02 16.98 4.73
CA ILE A 156 -8.82 15.74 5.48
C ILE A 156 -9.06 16.01 6.97
N CYS A 157 -10.13 15.45 7.53
CA CYS A 157 -10.44 15.61 8.95
C CYS A 157 -9.49 14.78 9.82
N GLU A 158 -9.45 13.46 9.58
CA GLU A 158 -8.57 12.56 10.30
C GLU A 158 -7.67 11.79 9.34
N PHE A 159 -6.37 11.73 9.66
CA PHE A 159 -5.39 10.91 8.95
C PHE A 159 -4.80 9.83 9.86
N TYR A 160 -4.72 8.60 9.36
CA TYR A 160 -4.16 7.44 10.07
C TYR A 160 -3.03 6.79 9.28
N SER A 161 -1.86 6.58 9.89
CA SER A 161 -0.74 5.83 9.28
C SER A 161 0.17 5.20 10.34
N ASP A 162 0.89 4.16 9.97
CA ASP A 162 1.91 3.49 10.80
C ASP A 162 3.31 4.11 10.65
N SER A 163 3.48 5.05 9.72
CA SER A 163 4.80 5.51 9.29
C SER A 163 4.92 7.03 9.17
N TYR A 164 5.95 7.59 9.79
CA TYR A 164 6.34 9.00 9.63
C TYR A 164 6.75 9.39 8.20
N SER A 165 6.91 8.43 7.27
CA SER A 165 7.02 8.76 5.84
C SER A 165 5.81 9.54 5.33
N ASP A 166 4.66 9.36 5.97
CA ASP A 166 3.39 10.00 5.59
C ASP A 166 3.13 11.29 6.37
N THR A 167 4.14 11.85 7.04
CA THR A 167 4.05 13.18 7.65
C THR A 167 3.45 14.24 6.72
N PRO A 168 3.75 14.28 5.40
CA PRO A 168 3.09 15.23 4.49
C PRO A 168 1.56 15.10 4.44
N MET A 169 1.00 13.90 4.62
CA MET A 169 -0.45 13.70 4.75
C MET A 169 -0.96 14.13 6.12
N ALA A 170 -0.19 13.86 7.18
CA ALA A 170 -0.52 14.30 8.53
C ALA A 170 -0.55 15.84 8.66
N GLU A 171 0.33 16.54 7.95
CA GLU A 171 0.43 18.01 7.95
C GLU A 171 -0.78 18.72 7.31
N ILE A 172 -1.50 18.04 6.41
CA ILE A 172 -2.68 18.60 5.74
C ILE A 172 -4.00 18.18 6.39
N ALA A 173 -3.95 17.32 7.41
CA ALA A 173 -5.13 16.82 8.12
C ALA A 173 -5.40 17.65 9.38
N ASP A 174 -6.67 17.85 9.74
CA ASP A 174 -7.03 18.55 10.99
C ASP A 174 -6.53 17.79 12.22
N GLN A 175 -6.64 16.47 12.18
CA GLN A 175 -6.09 15.55 13.18
C GLN A 175 -5.35 14.40 12.50
N ALA A 176 -4.22 14.00 13.07
CA ALA A 176 -3.45 12.88 12.57
C ALA A 176 -3.11 11.90 13.70
N PHE A 177 -3.05 10.62 13.36
CA PHE A 177 -2.86 9.53 14.31
C PHE A 177 -1.83 8.53 13.81
N MET A 178 -0.92 8.17 14.71
CA MET A 178 0.05 7.10 14.53
C MET A 178 -0.57 5.78 14.98
N VAL A 179 -0.60 4.80 14.08
CA VAL A 179 -1.15 3.47 14.33
C VAL A 179 -0.01 2.47 14.53
N LYS A 180 0.09 1.86 15.71
CA LYS A 180 1.05 0.79 16.00
C LYS A 180 0.33 -0.42 16.55
N ASN A 181 0.29 -1.49 15.77
CA ASN A 181 -0.54 -2.67 16.08
C ASN A 181 -1.99 -2.24 16.32
N ASP A 182 -2.49 -2.36 17.54
CA ASP A 182 -3.85 -1.99 17.94
C ASP A 182 -3.92 -0.65 18.68
N GLU A 183 -2.78 0.00 18.88
CA GLU A 183 -2.68 1.30 19.55
C GLU A 183 -2.77 2.42 18.52
N ILE A 184 -3.61 3.41 18.84
CA ILE A 184 -3.78 4.64 18.08
C ILE A 184 -3.37 5.78 19.01
N THR A 185 -2.39 6.56 18.58
CA THR A 185 -1.87 7.69 19.37
C THR A 185 -1.85 8.95 18.52
N PRO A 186 -2.00 10.15 19.11
CA PRO A 186 -1.86 11.39 18.37
C PRO A 186 -0.51 11.47 17.65
N TRP A 187 -0.50 12.00 16.43
CA TRP A 187 0.71 12.18 15.65
C TRP A 187 1.68 13.12 16.38
N LYS A 188 2.95 12.72 16.44
CA LYS A 188 4.01 13.57 17.00
C LYS A 188 4.77 14.22 15.85
N PHE A 189 4.43 15.47 15.57
CA PHE A 189 5.23 16.29 14.67
C PHE A 189 6.59 16.55 15.31
N ALA A 190 7.67 16.48 14.53
CA ALA A 190 8.96 16.95 15.02
C ALA A 190 8.78 18.44 15.34
N ASN A 191 9.07 18.84 16.59
CA ASN A 191 8.99 20.24 17.00
C ASN A 191 9.83 21.08 16.02
N ASN A 192 9.18 22.05 15.37
CA ASN A 192 9.85 23.09 14.58
C ASN A 192 10.73 23.95 15.47
#